data_AF-C5A642-F1
#
_entry.id   AF-C5A642-F1
#
_cell.length_a   1.000
_cell.length_b   1.000
_cell.length_c   1.000
_cell.angle_alpha   90.00
_cell.angle_beta   90.00
_cell.angle_gamma   90.00
#
_symmetry.space_group_name_H-M   'P 1'
#
loop_
_entity.id
_entity.type
_entity.pdbx_description
1 polymer ?
#
loop_
_entity_poly.entity_id
_entity_poly.type
_entity_poly.pdbx_seq_one_letter_code
_entity_poly.pdbx_strand_id
1 'polypeptide(L)'
;MAGHLRIMGVLVFLIGLLLTATYSRPNCSGIACTSPGFPVLELSEYRVENGGSVDAYVLAFEGNCSGKVHSVFSNKGNVRFQRKGPVYVADRMEHFEAFYVPGCRGNLTVYTVKTYLSNVTRPNVTYDIGGYLFLGDYSLPLREFYMRISGRVNPRVTTRLELSLAENFGTYEATYLNGTLHLGDVLYQRSLEGILVKNGTLVREMVVYDNPAPYLRFKNCVEHYNETLEACRASGSPEYQLPLGLGLMLAGIALFAYGMKF
;
A
#
# COMPACT_ATOMS: atom_id res chain seq x y z
N MET A 1 -35.32 53.48 -28.49
CA MET A 1 -34.89 52.71 -27.30
C MET A 1 -35.13 51.21 -27.43
N ALA A 2 -36.29 50.75 -27.92
CA ALA A 2 -36.62 49.32 -28.06
C ALA A 2 -35.61 48.47 -28.86
N GLY A 3 -35.06 48.99 -29.96
CA GLY A 3 -34.07 48.27 -30.78
C GLY A 3 -32.75 47.96 -30.06
N HIS A 4 -32.27 48.86 -29.20
CA HIS A 4 -31.03 48.66 -28.44
C HIS A 4 -31.18 47.61 -27.34
N LEU A 5 -32.36 47.52 -26.71
CA LEU A 5 -32.67 46.50 -25.70
C LEU A 5 -32.69 45.09 -26.29
N ARG A 6 -33.20 44.93 -27.51
CA ARG A 6 -33.18 43.64 -28.23
C ARG A 6 -31.76 43.21 -28.57
N ILE A 7 -30.95 44.10 -29.12
CA ILE A 7 -29.55 43.80 -29.49
C ILE A 7 -28.73 43.46 -28.23
N MET A 8 -28.89 44.22 -27.15
CA MET A 8 -28.23 43.93 -25.87
C MET A 8 -28.69 42.59 -25.27
N GLY A 9 -29.98 42.28 -25.34
CA GLY A 9 -30.50 40.98 -24.89
C GLY A 9 -29.87 39.79 -25.63
N VAL A 10 -29.72 39.89 -26.95
CA VAL A 10 -29.03 38.87 -27.77
C VAL A 10 -27.55 38.76 -27.40
N LEU A 11 -26.84 39.88 -27.24
CA LEU A 11 -25.43 39.90 -26.87
C LEU A 11 -25.17 39.26 -25.49
N VAL A 12 -25.96 39.64 -24.49
CA VAL A 12 -25.86 39.10 -23.12
C VAL A 12 -26.17 37.60 -23.11
N PHE A 13 -27.17 37.18 -23.89
CA PHE A 13 -27.48 35.76 -24.06
C PHE A 13 -26.33 34.97 -24.71
N LEU A 14 -25.73 35.50 -25.78
CA LEU A 14 -24.60 34.85 -26.46
C LEU A 14 -23.37 34.73 -25.55
N ILE A 15 -23.08 35.74 -24.72
CA ILE A 15 -22.00 35.66 -23.73
C ILE A 15 -22.30 34.58 -22.68
N GLY A 16 -23.53 34.52 -22.17
CA GLY A 16 -23.95 33.47 -21.24
C GLY A 16 -23.86 32.06 -21.84
N LEU A 17 -24.24 31.93 -23.12
CA LEU A 17 -24.16 30.69 -23.88
C LEU A 17 -22.70 30.27 -24.11
N LEU A 18 -21.81 31.21 -24.40
CA LEU A 18 -20.38 30.92 -24.58
C LEU A 18 -19.71 30.49 -23.27
N LEU A 19 -20.06 31.13 -22.15
CA LEU A 19 -19.55 30.77 -20.82
C LEU A 19 -20.02 29.39 -20.36
N THR A 20 -21.29 29.06 -20.62
CA THR A 20 -21.84 27.72 -20.31
C THR A 20 -21.31 26.65 -21.25
N ALA A 21 -21.17 26.94 -22.55
CA ALA A 21 -20.66 25.98 -23.54
C ALA A 21 -19.17 25.67 -23.34
N THR A 22 -18.39 26.60 -22.81
CA THR A 22 -16.96 26.41 -22.50
C THR A 22 -16.71 25.97 -21.06
N TYR A 23 -17.76 25.77 -20.26
CA TYR A 23 -17.63 25.26 -18.90
C TYR A 23 -17.20 23.79 -18.92
N SER A 24 -16.06 23.52 -18.29
CA SER A 24 -15.55 22.17 -18.11
C SER A 24 -15.28 21.91 -16.63
N ARG A 25 -15.93 20.87 -16.08
CA ARG A 25 -15.62 20.38 -14.73
C ARG A 25 -14.60 19.24 -14.83
N PRO A 26 -13.46 19.33 -14.15
CA PRO A 26 -12.43 18.31 -14.24
C PRO A 26 -12.91 17.06 -13.51
N ASN A 27 -12.75 15.90 -14.15
CA ASN A 27 -13.14 14.63 -13.56
C ASN A 27 -11.98 14.07 -12.73
N CYS A 28 -11.97 14.38 -11.44
CA CYS A 28 -10.94 13.89 -10.51
C CYS A 28 -11.27 12.53 -9.86
N SER A 29 -12.38 11.88 -10.25
CA SER A 29 -12.81 10.59 -9.67
C SER A 29 -11.89 9.40 -10.03
N GLY A 30 -11.00 9.59 -11.01
CA GLY A 30 -10.00 8.59 -11.42
C GLY A 30 -8.68 8.65 -10.64
N ILE A 31 -8.50 9.62 -9.72
CA ILE A 31 -7.33 9.65 -8.84
C ILE A 31 -7.53 8.57 -7.77
N ALA A 32 -7.09 7.36 -8.07
CA ALA A 32 -7.02 6.27 -7.12
C ALA A 32 -5.57 5.81 -7.04
N CYS A 33 -4.99 5.87 -5.83
CA CYS A 33 -3.74 5.20 -5.53
C CYS A 33 -4.04 3.69 -5.45
N THR A 34 -4.26 3.08 -6.60
CA THR A 34 -4.45 1.63 -6.69
C THR A 34 -3.12 0.99 -6.33
N SER A 35 -3.14 0.15 -5.30
CA SER A 35 -2.01 -0.71 -4.96
C SER A 35 -2.11 -1.93 -5.88
N PRO A 36 -1.28 -2.06 -6.93
CA PRO A 36 -1.17 -3.33 -7.61
C PRO A 36 -0.40 -4.19 -6.60
N GLY A 37 -0.96 -5.29 -6.10
CA GLY A 37 -0.39 -5.96 -4.92
C GLY A 37 1.13 -6.19 -5.04
N PHE A 38 1.94 -5.72 -4.09
CA PHE A 38 3.40 -5.89 -4.16
C PHE A 38 4.00 -5.87 -2.76
N PRO A 39 4.12 -7.03 -2.12
CA PRO A 39 5.48 -7.47 -1.76
C PRO A 39 5.78 -8.93 -2.17
N VAL A 40 7.00 -9.17 -2.68
CA VAL A 40 7.54 -10.52 -2.97
C VAL A 40 7.56 -11.37 -1.71
N LEU A 41 7.93 -10.74 -0.60
CA LEU A 41 7.95 -11.32 0.73
C LEU A 41 7.56 -10.25 1.74
N GLU A 42 6.61 -10.56 2.60
CA GLU A 42 6.21 -9.75 3.73
C GLU A 42 6.14 -10.62 4.98
N LEU A 43 6.91 -10.23 5.99
CA LEU A 43 6.85 -10.74 7.34
C LEU A 43 6.20 -9.66 8.19
N SER A 44 4.95 -9.89 8.62
CA SER A 44 4.16 -8.88 9.32
C SER A 44 3.33 -9.48 10.46
N GLU A 45 3.11 -8.65 11.49
CA GLU A 45 2.19 -8.93 12.58
C GLU A 45 0.98 -8.00 12.52
N TYR A 46 -0.19 -8.51 12.86
CA TYR A 46 -1.40 -7.69 13.00
C TYR A 46 -2.41 -8.32 13.95
N ARG A 47 -3.35 -7.49 14.41
CA ARG A 47 -4.43 -7.92 15.30
C ARG A 47 -5.64 -8.38 14.50
N VAL A 48 -6.18 -9.54 14.86
CA VAL A 48 -7.38 -10.12 14.26
C VAL A 48 -8.31 -10.60 15.38
N GLU A 49 -9.62 -10.52 15.17
CA GLU A 49 -10.58 -11.16 16.07
C GLU A 49 -10.42 -12.69 15.99
N ASN A 50 -10.71 -13.40 17.08
CA ASN A 50 -10.64 -14.86 17.05
C ASN A 50 -11.68 -15.44 16.06
N GLY A 51 -11.20 -16.04 14.95
CA GLY A 51 -12.02 -16.49 13.82
C GLY A 51 -12.11 -15.49 12.66
N GLY A 52 -11.42 -14.35 12.74
CA GLY A 52 -11.35 -13.37 11.66
C GLY A 52 -10.48 -13.82 10.48
N SER A 53 -10.61 -13.10 9.37
CA SER A 53 -9.84 -13.33 8.15
C SER A 53 -8.37 -12.99 8.32
N VAL A 54 -7.49 -13.86 7.82
CA VAL A 54 -6.03 -13.71 7.87
C VAL A 54 -5.44 -13.74 6.45
N ASP A 55 -5.83 -14.73 5.64
CA ASP A 55 -5.32 -14.96 4.28
C ASP A 55 -3.78 -14.89 4.20
N ALA A 56 -3.12 -15.71 5.02
CA ALA A 56 -1.66 -15.71 5.15
C ALA A 56 -1.12 -17.04 5.69
N TYR A 57 0.19 -17.23 5.60
CA TYR A 57 0.87 -18.28 6.34
C TYR A 57 1.11 -17.83 7.78
N VAL A 58 0.56 -18.55 8.76
CA VAL A 58 0.71 -18.18 10.18
C VAL A 58 1.86 -18.97 10.81
N LEU A 59 2.79 -18.25 11.45
CA LEU A 59 3.96 -18.83 12.13
C LEU A 59 3.77 -18.90 13.64
N ALA A 60 3.11 -17.89 14.20
CA ALA A 60 2.85 -17.81 15.62
C ALA A 60 1.65 -16.91 15.89
N PHE A 61 1.15 -16.96 17.11
CA PHE A 61 0.20 -15.97 17.60
C PHE A 61 0.42 -15.66 19.08
N GLU A 62 -0.07 -14.51 19.51
CA GLU A 62 -0.21 -14.11 20.91
C GLU A 62 -1.69 -13.85 21.20
N GLY A 63 -2.14 -14.29 22.38
CA GLY A 63 -3.52 -14.09 22.79
C GLY A 63 -3.80 -14.61 24.20
N ASN A 64 -4.96 -14.22 24.72
CA ASN A 64 -5.43 -14.72 26.02
C ASN A 64 -6.06 -16.10 25.84
N CYS A 65 -5.25 -17.14 26.02
CA CYS A 65 -5.61 -18.53 25.79
C CYS A 65 -5.37 -19.40 27.02
N SER A 66 -6.31 -20.31 27.30
CA SER A 66 -6.10 -21.37 28.28
C SER A 66 -5.42 -22.57 27.62
N GLY A 67 -4.17 -22.86 28.01
CA GLY A 67 -3.45 -24.04 27.53
C GLY A 67 -1.97 -23.78 27.26
N LYS A 68 -1.24 -24.87 26.99
CA LYS A 68 0.14 -24.82 26.48
C LYS A 68 0.24 -25.19 25.01
N VAL A 69 -0.81 -25.79 24.46
CA VAL A 69 -0.86 -26.32 23.11
C VAL A 69 -2.25 -26.11 22.55
N HIS A 70 -2.33 -25.61 21.31
CA HIS A 70 -3.59 -25.50 20.56
C HIS A 70 -3.45 -26.20 19.22
N SER A 71 -4.53 -26.87 18.79
CA SER A 71 -4.65 -27.41 17.44
C SER A 71 -5.59 -26.49 16.67
N VAL A 72 -5.10 -25.90 15.58
CA VAL A 72 -5.83 -24.92 14.76
C VAL A 72 -5.99 -25.48 13.36
N PHE A 73 -7.20 -25.37 12.80
CA PHE A 73 -7.52 -25.90 11.48
C PHE A 73 -7.04 -24.94 10.39
N SER A 74 -6.13 -25.39 9.53
CA SER A 74 -5.63 -24.66 8.36
C SER A 74 -6.25 -25.18 7.07
N ASN A 75 -5.93 -24.54 5.94
CA ASN A 75 -6.36 -24.98 4.61
C ASN A 75 -5.90 -26.40 4.25
N LYS A 76 -4.86 -26.93 4.91
CA LYS A 76 -4.30 -28.29 4.68
C LYS A 76 -4.41 -29.21 5.89
N GLY A 77 -5.26 -28.85 6.85
CA GLY A 77 -5.53 -29.65 8.05
C GLY A 77 -4.97 -29.02 9.34
N ASN A 78 -4.92 -29.81 10.41
CA ASN A 78 -4.57 -29.29 11.73
C ASN A 78 -3.08 -28.91 11.84
N VAL A 79 -2.82 -27.78 12.47
CA VAL A 79 -1.49 -27.26 12.80
C VAL A 79 -1.40 -27.11 14.31
N ARG A 80 -0.31 -27.57 14.91
CA ARG A 80 -0.13 -27.53 16.36
C ARG A 80 0.69 -26.32 16.74
N PHE A 81 0.13 -25.49 17.60
CA PHE A 81 0.80 -24.32 18.16
C PHE A 81 1.22 -24.62 19.60
N GLN A 82 2.51 -24.45 19.90
CA GLN A 82 3.08 -24.72 21.22
C GLN A 82 3.55 -23.43 21.88
N ARG A 83 3.22 -23.26 23.16
CA ARG A 83 3.58 -22.07 23.92
C ARG A 83 5.09 -21.97 24.14
N LYS A 84 5.68 -20.86 23.69
CA LYS A 84 7.08 -20.45 23.92
C LYS A 84 7.08 -19.03 24.49
N GLY A 85 7.13 -18.93 25.83
CA GLY A 85 6.98 -17.64 26.51
C GLY A 85 5.58 -17.05 26.32
N PRO A 86 5.44 -15.79 25.83
CA PRO A 86 4.14 -15.15 25.61
C PRO A 86 3.45 -15.61 24.32
N VAL A 87 4.19 -16.16 23.37
CA VAL A 87 3.66 -16.54 22.04
C VAL A 87 3.43 -18.05 21.94
N TYR A 88 2.55 -18.44 21.03
CA TYR A 88 2.34 -19.82 20.60
C TYR A 88 2.91 -19.99 19.20
N VAL A 89 3.90 -20.86 19.02
CA VAL A 89 4.62 -21.05 17.76
C VAL A 89 4.13 -22.32 17.07
N ALA A 90 3.87 -22.23 15.78
CA ALA A 90 3.45 -23.36 14.95
C ALA A 90 4.57 -24.41 14.84
N ASP A 91 4.18 -25.69 14.78
CA ASP A 91 5.09 -26.80 14.46
C ASP A 91 5.46 -26.83 12.97
N ARG A 92 4.59 -26.29 12.11
CA ARG A 92 4.83 -26.10 10.69
C ARG A 92 4.09 -24.88 10.17
N MET A 93 4.66 -24.23 9.15
CA MET A 93 4.05 -23.11 8.46
C MET A 93 2.93 -23.58 7.52
N GLU A 94 1.73 -23.06 7.71
CA GLU A 94 0.55 -23.36 6.87
C GLU A 94 -0.32 -22.14 6.63
N HIS A 95 -1.11 -22.21 5.55
CA HIS A 95 -2.00 -21.14 5.12
C HIS A 95 -3.34 -21.17 5.86
N PHE A 96 -3.81 -20.01 6.28
CA PHE A 96 -5.09 -19.82 6.95
C PHE A 96 -5.87 -18.71 6.26
N GLU A 97 -7.04 -19.03 5.72
CA GLU A 97 -8.01 -18.02 5.28
C GLU A 97 -8.62 -17.31 6.49
N ALA A 98 -9.00 -18.06 7.52
CA ALA A 98 -9.47 -17.55 8.81
C ALA A 98 -8.70 -18.23 9.95
N PHE A 99 -8.52 -17.51 11.06
CA PHE A 99 -7.71 -18.00 12.18
C PHE A 99 -8.53 -18.07 13.47
N TYR A 100 -9.09 -19.25 13.74
CA TYR A 100 -9.86 -19.54 14.95
C TYR A 100 -9.10 -20.46 15.89
N VAL A 101 -8.80 -19.98 17.10
CA VAL A 101 -8.11 -20.75 18.13
C VAL A 101 -9.09 -21.14 19.26
N PRO A 102 -9.38 -22.43 19.47
CA PRO A 102 -10.23 -22.90 20.56
C PRO A 102 -9.64 -22.55 21.92
N GLY A 103 -10.47 -22.05 22.84
CA GLY A 103 -10.07 -21.69 24.20
C GLY A 103 -9.32 -20.36 24.34
N CYS A 104 -9.24 -19.57 23.26
CA CYS A 104 -8.75 -18.20 23.28
C CYS A 104 -9.90 -17.19 23.28
N ARG A 105 -9.72 -16.06 23.97
CA ARG A 105 -10.71 -14.97 24.04
C ARG A 105 -10.12 -13.65 23.57
N GLY A 106 -10.96 -12.83 22.94
CA GLY A 106 -10.59 -11.51 22.44
C GLY A 106 -9.79 -11.55 21.15
N ASN A 107 -9.04 -10.47 20.91
CA ASN A 107 -8.21 -10.35 19.71
C ASN A 107 -6.92 -11.13 19.87
N LEU A 108 -6.46 -11.70 18.76
CA LEU A 108 -5.20 -12.39 18.61
C LEU A 108 -4.24 -11.48 17.84
N THR A 109 -2.99 -11.42 18.26
CA THR A 109 -1.91 -10.92 17.40
C THR A 109 -1.36 -12.10 16.63
N VAL A 110 -1.43 -12.08 15.30
CA VAL A 110 -0.91 -13.15 14.45
C VAL A 110 0.37 -12.71 13.75
N TYR A 111 1.35 -13.60 13.71
CA TYR A 111 2.64 -13.42 13.04
C TYR A 111 2.61 -14.19 11.73
N THR A 112 2.76 -13.47 10.62
CA THR A 112 2.44 -14.02 9.30
C THR A 112 3.55 -13.85 8.28
N VAL A 113 3.56 -14.75 7.30
CA VAL A 113 4.35 -14.65 6.08
C VAL A 113 3.40 -14.56 4.91
N LYS A 114 3.59 -13.54 4.08
CA LYS A 114 2.88 -13.38 2.82
C LYS A 114 3.88 -13.31 1.68
N THR A 115 3.59 -14.02 0.60
CA THR A 115 4.40 -14.03 -0.62
C THR A 115 3.48 -13.69 -1.77
N TYR A 116 3.41 -12.41 -2.15
CA TYR A 116 2.53 -11.99 -3.23
C TYR A 116 3.25 -12.10 -4.58
N LEU A 117 2.54 -12.66 -5.56
CA LEU A 117 2.77 -12.50 -7.01
C LEU A 117 4.12 -12.94 -7.63
N SER A 118 4.90 -13.85 -7.04
CA SER A 118 6.27 -14.04 -7.52
C SER A 118 6.71 -15.46 -7.92
N ASN A 119 5.84 -16.48 -7.95
CA ASN A 119 6.30 -17.89 -8.12
C ASN A 119 7.47 -18.27 -7.17
N VAL A 120 7.69 -17.47 -6.13
CA VAL A 120 8.83 -17.58 -5.24
C VAL A 120 8.54 -18.70 -4.28
N THR A 121 9.52 -19.59 -4.13
CA THR A 121 9.47 -20.66 -3.14
C THR A 121 9.24 -20.04 -1.78
N ARG A 122 8.31 -20.59 -0.97
CA ARG A 122 8.07 -20.06 0.38
C ARG A 122 9.32 -20.23 1.26
N PRO A 123 9.68 -19.25 2.11
CA PRO A 123 10.83 -19.38 2.98
C PRO A 123 10.59 -20.46 4.04
N ASN A 124 11.66 -21.15 4.44
CA ASN A 124 11.63 -21.97 5.65
C ASN A 124 11.95 -21.07 6.85
N VAL A 125 10.90 -20.66 7.57
CA VAL A 125 10.97 -19.66 8.64
C VAL A 125 10.09 -20.10 9.80
N THR A 126 10.54 -19.79 11.02
CA THR A 126 9.76 -19.92 12.25
C THR A 126 9.71 -18.57 12.96
N TYR A 127 8.84 -18.43 13.94
CA TYR A 127 8.93 -17.34 14.90
C TYR A 127 9.74 -17.81 16.12
N ASP A 128 10.71 -17.01 16.56
CA ASP A 128 11.43 -17.15 17.83
C ASP A 128 11.21 -15.89 18.68
N ILE A 129 11.34 -15.99 20.00
CA ILE A 129 10.94 -14.92 20.93
C ILE A 129 11.67 -13.61 20.56
N GLY A 130 10.94 -12.70 19.90
CA GLY A 130 11.44 -11.41 19.45
C GLY A 130 11.69 -11.25 17.94
N GLY A 131 11.34 -12.22 17.08
CA GLY A 131 11.31 -12.07 15.62
C GLY A 131 11.16 -13.36 14.81
N TYR A 132 11.06 -13.21 13.49
CA TYR A 132 11.15 -14.24 12.46
C TYR A 132 12.58 -14.78 12.33
N LEU A 133 12.76 -16.08 12.53
CA LEU A 133 14.03 -16.79 12.41
C LEU A 133 14.02 -17.67 11.14
N PHE A 134 14.92 -17.38 10.22
CA PHE A 134 15.10 -18.19 9.01
C PHE A 134 15.85 -19.48 9.36
N LEU A 135 15.25 -20.63 9.05
CA LEU A 135 15.80 -21.97 9.36
C LEU A 135 16.70 -22.52 8.25
N GLY A 136 16.72 -21.86 7.10
CA GLY A 136 17.55 -22.19 5.95
C GLY A 136 17.81 -20.96 5.11
N ASP A 137 18.83 -21.04 4.28
CA ASP A 137 19.17 -19.98 3.34
C ASP A 137 18.01 -19.74 2.37
N TYR A 138 17.61 -18.48 2.23
CA TYR A 138 16.47 -18.09 1.42
C TYR A 138 16.87 -17.07 0.36
N SER A 139 16.68 -17.44 -0.91
CA SER A 139 17.08 -16.61 -2.04
C SER A 139 15.88 -16.06 -2.81
N LEU A 140 15.87 -14.75 -2.98
CA LEU A 140 14.92 -14.00 -3.82
C LEU A 140 15.66 -13.51 -5.08
N PRO A 141 15.35 -14.01 -6.29
CA PRO A 141 16.06 -13.64 -7.51
C PRO A 141 15.56 -12.29 -8.07
N LEU A 142 15.88 -11.19 -7.38
CA LEU A 142 15.41 -9.85 -7.71
C LEU A 142 16.49 -9.01 -8.39
N ARG A 143 16.16 -8.28 -9.45
CA ARG A 143 17.13 -7.38 -10.14
C ARG A 143 17.07 -5.95 -9.62
N GLU A 144 15.86 -5.50 -9.35
CA GLU A 144 15.57 -4.23 -8.71
C GLU A 144 14.74 -4.58 -7.48
N PHE A 145 14.94 -3.90 -6.36
CA PHE A 145 14.09 -4.14 -5.22
C PHE A 145 14.07 -2.93 -4.30
N TYR A 146 12.99 -2.86 -3.53
CA TYR A 146 12.93 -2.05 -2.33
C TYR A 146 12.74 -3.00 -1.15
N MET A 147 13.54 -2.83 -0.11
CA MET A 147 13.46 -3.66 1.09
C MET A 147 13.45 -2.78 2.32
N ARG A 148 12.47 -3.01 3.18
CA ARG A 148 12.43 -2.49 4.54
C ARG A 148 12.57 -3.65 5.51
N ILE A 149 13.49 -3.53 6.45
CA ILE A 149 13.74 -4.57 7.43
C ILE A 149 13.97 -3.94 8.81
N SER A 150 13.38 -4.50 9.86
CA SER A 150 13.77 -4.20 11.24
C SER A 150 14.07 -5.49 11.97
N GLY A 151 15.10 -5.50 12.81
CA GLY A 151 15.60 -6.77 13.34
C GLY A 151 17.04 -6.74 13.84
N ARG A 152 17.50 -7.92 14.22
CA ARG A 152 18.91 -8.21 14.49
C ARG A 152 19.54 -8.75 13.22
N VAL A 153 19.77 -7.85 12.26
CA VAL A 153 20.28 -8.18 10.93
C VAL A 153 21.50 -7.35 10.55
N ASN A 154 22.46 -7.98 9.90
CA ASN A 154 23.65 -7.34 9.34
C ASN A 154 23.65 -7.51 7.82
N PRO A 155 23.50 -6.43 7.04
CA PRO A 155 23.51 -6.50 5.59
C PRO A 155 24.94 -6.52 5.03
N ARG A 156 25.18 -7.37 4.03
CA ARG A 156 26.41 -7.39 3.23
C ARG A 156 26.05 -7.27 1.75
N VAL A 157 26.56 -6.23 1.10
CA VAL A 157 26.32 -5.97 -0.32
C VAL A 157 27.44 -6.62 -1.15
N THR A 158 27.09 -7.59 -2.00
CA THR A 158 27.99 -8.20 -3.00
C THR A 158 27.38 -8.05 -4.40
N THR A 159 27.44 -9.07 -5.25
CA THR A 159 26.50 -9.19 -6.38
C THR A 159 25.09 -9.54 -5.89
N ARG A 160 24.90 -9.89 -4.61
CA ARG A 160 23.60 -10.10 -3.96
C ARG A 160 23.55 -9.32 -2.66
N LEU A 161 22.36 -8.97 -2.18
CA LEU A 161 22.19 -8.47 -0.82
C LEU A 161 22.10 -9.65 0.14
N GLU A 162 23.13 -9.89 0.95
CA GLU A 162 23.12 -10.93 1.96
C GLU A 162 22.71 -10.37 3.33
N LEU A 163 21.82 -11.07 4.04
CA LEU A 163 21.45 -10.76 5.43
C LEU A 163 21.97 -11.86 6.36
N SER A 164 22.64 -11.47 7.44
CA SER A 164 23.08 -12.36 8.51
C SER A 164 22.62 -11.87 9.88
N LEU A 165 22.77 -12.70 10.92
CA LEU A 165 22.49 -12.30 12.30
C LEU A 165 23.37 -11.11 12.73
N ALA A 166 22.79 -10.10 13.37
CA ALA A 166 23.52 -9.01 14.03
C ALA A 166 23.43 -9.11 15.56
N GLU A 167 24.43 -8.56 16.24
CA GLU A 167 24.46 -8.46 17.70
C GLU A 167 23.48 -7.38 18.22
N ASN A 168 23.25 -6.32 17.44
CA ASN A 168 22.42 -5.19 17.81
C ASN A 168 21.12 -5.12 17.00
N PHE A 169 20.11 -4.47 17.58
CA PHE A 169 18.82 -4.22 16.93
C PHE A 169 18.87 -2.94 16.08
N GLY A 170 18.37 -2.99 14.84
CA GLY A 170 18.30 -1.83 13.96
C GLY A 170 17.14 -1.92 12.97
N THR A 171 16.76 -0.76 12.43
CA THR A 171 15.85 -0.64 11.29
C THR A 171 16.68 -0.18 10.10
N TYR A 172 16.59 -0.92 9.00
CA TYR A 172 17.33 -0.66 7.77
C TYR A 172 16.37 -0.57 6.59
N GLU A 173 16.66 0.38 5.72
CA GLU A 173 15.99 0.55 4.44
C GLU A 173 17.05 0.39 3.36
N ALA A 174 16.76 -0.45 2.36
CA ALA A 174 17.61 -0.69 1.22
C ALA A 174 16.80 -0.45 -0.05
N THR A 175 17.13 0.62 -0.77
CA THR A 175 16.40 1.05 -1.96
C THR A 175 17.34 1.06 -3.16
N TYR A 176 17.02 0.29 -4.20
CA TYR A 176 17.76 0.37 -5.46
C TYR A 176 17.13 1.42 -6.38
N LEU A 177 17.85 2.52 -6.64
CA LEU A 177 17.42 3.61 -7.52
C LEU A 177 18.53 3.94 -8.52
N ASN A 178 18.19 3.99 -9.82
CA ASN A 178 19.09 4.42 -10.89
C ASN A 178 20.49 3.75 -10.87
N GLY A 179 20.56 2.46 -10.53
CA GLY A 179 21.83 1.75 -10.47
C GLY A 179 22.59 1.83 -9.14
N THR A 180 22.04 2.50 -8.13
CA THR A 180 22.65 2.65 -6.80
C THR A 180 21.78 2.02 -5.72
N LEU A 181 22.34 1.09 -4.94
CA LEU A 181 21.71 0.61 -3.71
C LEU A 181 21.95 1.65 -2.61
N HIS A 182 20.90 2.36 -2.24
CA HIS A 182 20.86 3.21 -1.06
C HIS A 182 20.47 2.33 0.13
N LEU A 183 21.46 1.74 0.79
CA LEU A 183 21.40 1.59 2.23
C LEU A 183 21.80 2.96 2.82
N GLY A 184 21.28 3.35 3.98
CA GLY A 184 22.19 4.09 4.86
C GLY A 184 23.28 3.09 5.25
N ASP A 185 24.47 3.00 4.64
CA ASP A 185 25.38 3.99 4.05
C ASP A 185 26.03 3.52 2.71
N VAL A 186 26.59 4.48 1.97
CA VAL A 186 26.94 4.66 0.55
C VAL A 186 28.30 4.05 0.12
N LEU A 187 28.40 2.93 -0.63
CA LEU A 187 29.76 2.48 -1.07
C LEU A 187 29.98 1.73 -2.42
N TYR A 188 29.05 0.99 -3.07
CA TYR A 188 29.53 -0.04 -4.05
C TYR A 188 28.95 -0.13 -5.48
N GLN A 189 28.18 0.84 -6.00
CA GLN A 189 27.87 1.04 -7.45
C GLN A 189 28.00 -0.19 -8.40
N ARG A 190 27.25 -1.28 -8.15
CA ARG A 190 27.19 -2.50 -8.99
C ARG A 190 25.76 -3.02 -9.05
N SER A 191 25.41 -3.70 -10.15
CA SER A 191 24.12 -4.38 -10.31
C SER A 191 24.00 -5.54 -9.32
N LEU A 192 22.85 -5.62 -8.63
CA LEU A 192 22.54 -6.70 -7.70
C LEU A 192 21.62 -7.72 -8.36
N GLU A 193 21.89 -8.98 -8.06
CA GLU A 193 21.15 -10.17 -8.45
C GLU A 193 20.58 -10.83 -7.19
N GLY A 194 19.61 -10.17 -6.59
CA GLY A 194 18.72 -10.74 -5.59
C GLY A 194 19.14 -10.50 -4.15
N ILE A 195 18.34 -11.11 -3.27
CA ILE A 195 18.51 -11.06 -1.81
C ILE A 195 18.72 -12.49 -1.32
N LEU A 196 19.72 -12.68 -0.45
CA LEU A 196 19.98 -13.93 0.26
C LEU A 196 19.84 -13.69 1.76
N VAL A 197 18.86 -14.33 2.38
CA VAL A 197 18.74 -14.36 3.84
C VAL A 197 19.41 -15.63 4.34
N LYS A 198 20.44 -15.52 5.19
CA LYS A 198 21.15 -16.69 5.69
C LYS A 198 20.39 -17.38 6.82
N ASN A 199 20.62 -18.67 6.97
CA ASN A 199 20.15 -19.44 8.12
C ASN A 199 20.59 -18.78 9.44
N GLY A 200 19.68 -18.74 10.41
CA GLY A 200 19.91 -18.12 11.71
C GLY A 200 19.67 -16.61 11.73
N THR A 201 19.32 -15.98 10.62
CA THR A 201 19.01 -14.54 10.59
C THR A 201 17.69 -14.29 11.33
N LEU A 202 17.74 -13.39 12.32
CA LEU A 202 16.59 -13.02 13.16
C LEU A 202 16.07 -11.62 12.80
N VAL A 203 14.85 -11.56 12.29
CA VAL A 203 14.23 -10.36 11.73
C VAL A 203 12.92 -10.06 12.46
N ARG A 204 12.66 -8.83 12.89
CA ARG A 204 11.34 -8.47 13.46
C ARG A 204 10.28 -8.18 12.42
N GLU A 205 10.65 -7.52 11.34
CA GLU A 205 9.75 -7.26 10.20
C GLU A 205 10.58 -7.22 8.92
N MET A 206 10.01 -7.68 7.81
CA MET A 206 10.67 -7.62 6.51
C MET A 206 9.63 -7.42 5.43
N VAL A 207 9.83 -6.44 4.56
CA VAL A 207 8.99 -6.24 3.38
C VAL A 207 9.89 -6.03 2.17
N VAL A 208 9.70 -6.85 1.15
CA VAL A 208 10.48 -6.82 -0.10
C VAL A 208 9.56 -6.61 -1.29
N TYR A 209 9.88 -5.66 -2.16
CA TYR A 209 9.15 -5.34 -3.38
C TYR A 209 9.97 -5.74 -4.61
N ASP A 210 9.36 -6.42 -5.59
CA ASP A 210 10.04 -6.96 -6.80
C ASP A 210 10.46 -5.85 -7.78
N ASN A 211 9.65 -4.81 -7.89
CA ASN A 211 9.96 -3.66 -8.72
C ASN A 211 9.63 -2.42 -7.88
N PRO A 212 10.63 -1.58 -7.57
CA PRO A 212 10.40 -0.40 -6.75
C PRO A 212 9.57 0.66 -7.49
N ALA A 213 9.51 0.68 -8.83
CA ALA A 213 8.83 1.74 -9.56
C ALA A 213 7.29 1.79 -9.31
N PRO A 214 6.53 0.67 -9.36
CA PRO A 214 5.14 0.65 -8.92
C PRO A 214 4.95 1.09 -7.47
N TYR A 215 5.82 0.65 -6.56
CA TYR A 215 5.78 1.05 -5.15
C TYR A 215 6.01 2.55 -4.96
N LEU A 216 7.01 3.12 -5.63
CA LEU A 216 7.33 4.54 -5.56
C LEU A 216 6.21 5.39 -6.18
N ARG A 217 5.58 4.93 -7.26
CA ARG A 217 4.39 5.58 -7.82
C ARG A 217 3.21 5.55 -6.84
N PHE A 218 2.98 4.42 -6.18
CA PHE A 218 1.95 4.31 -5.15
C PHE A 218 2.24 5.23 -3.97
N LYS A 219 3.47 5.18 -3.42
CA LYS A 219 3.91 6.03 -2.30
C LYS A 219 3.76 7.52 -2.63
N ASN A 220 4.25 7.94 -3.80
CA ASN A 220 4.13 9.31 -4.27
C ASN A 220 2.66 9.73 -4.44
N CYS A 221 1.81 8.84 -4.98
CA CYS A 221 0.38 9.10 -5.08
C CYS A 221 -0.26 9.31 -3.71
N VAL A 222 0.08 8.48 -2.72
CA VAL A 222 -0.48 8.58 -1.35
C VAL A 222 0.02 9.85 -0.64
N GLU A 223 1.31 10.14 -0.71
CA GLU A 223 1.92 11.30 -0.04
C GLU A 223 1.44 12.63 -0.63
N HIS A 224 1.29 12.70 -1.95
CA HIS A 224 0.85 13.90 -2.66
C HIS A 224 -0.60 13.83 -3.13
N TYR A 225 -1.43 12.98 -2.51
CA TYR A 225 -2.82 12.79 -2.93
C TYR A 225 -3.61 14.10 -2.91
N ASN A 226 -3.52 14.85 -1.81
CA ASN A 226 -4.25 16.11 -1.64
C ASN A 226 -3.79 17.17 -2.65
N GLU A 227 -2.48 17.30 -2.88
CA GLU A 227 -1.92 18.23 -3.86
C GLU A 227 -2.37 17.88 -5.29
N THR A 228 -2.37 16.59 -5.63
CA THR A 228 -2.83 16.10 -6.94
C THR A 228 -4.33 16.33 -7.13
N LEU A 229 -5.11 16.14 -6.05
CA LEU A 229 -6.55 16.39 -6.05
C LEU A 229 -6.88 17.87 -6.20
N GLU A 230 -6.16 18.74 -5.50
CA GLU A 230 -6.32 20.20 -5.59
C GLU A 230 -5.91 20.74 -6.96
N ALA A 231 -4.78 20.28 -7.51
CA ALA A 231 -4.34 20.62 -8.86
C ALA A 231 -5.37 20.16 -9.92
N CYS A 232 -5.94 18.96 -9.76
CA CYS A 232 -7.01 18.48 -10.64
C CYS A 232 -8.26 19.37 -10.54
N ARG A 233 -8.70 19.74 -9.32
CA ARG A 233 -9.84 20.64 -9.12
C ARG A 233 -9.61 22.03 -9.72
N ALA A 234 -8.38 22.53 -9.61
CA ALA A 234 -7.98 23.83 -10.16
C ALA A 234 -7.81 23.85 -11.69
N SER A 235 -7.68 22.69 -12.34
CA SER A 235 -7.51 22.59 -13.81
C SER A 235 -8.79 22.84 -14.62
N GLY A 236 -9.93 22.95 -13.93
CA GLY A 236 -11.24 23.18 -14.53
C GLY A 236 -11.62 24.65 -14.72
N SER A 237 -12.77 24.85 -15.34
CA SER A 237 -13.45 26.14 -15.32
C SER A 237 -13.82 26.53 -13.88
N PRO A 238 -13.70 27.81 -13.49
CA PRO A 238 -14.09 28.27 -12.17
C PRO A 238 -15.55 27.91 -11.85
N GLU A 239 -15.84 27.55 -10.60
CA GLU A 239 -17.17 27.09 -10.18
C GLU A 239 -18.27 28.14 -10.44
N TYR A 240 -17.92 29.43 -10.48
CA TYR A 240 -18.84 30.53 -10.78
C TYR A 240 -19.19 30.67 -12.28
N GLN A 241 -18.43 30.06 -13.20
CA GLN A 241 -18.60 30.27 -14.64
C GLN A 241 -19.96 29.73 -15.15
N LEU A 242 -20.38 28.55 -14.68
CA LEU A 242 -21.67 27.95 -15.03
C LEU A 242 -22.88 28.74 -14.51
N PRO A 243 -22.99 29.06 -13.18
CA PRO A 243 -24.11 29.85 -12.68
C PRO A 243 -24.12 31.29 -13.24
N LEU A 244 -22.95 31.90 -13.48
CA LEU A 244 -22.86 33.21 -14.14
C LEU A 244 -23.36 33.13 -15.59
N GLY A 245 -22.94 32.12 -16.34
CA GLY A 245 -23.38 31.92 -17.73
C GLY A 245 -24.90 31.69 -17.83
N LEU A 246 -25.47 30.84 -16.97
CA LEU A 246 -26.92 30.64 -16.89
C LEU A 246 -27.66 31.92 -16.49
N GLY A 247 -27.13 32.67 -15.52
CA GLY A 247 -27.70 33.95 -15.10
C GLY A 247 -27.72 34.98 -16.22
N LEU A 248 -26.64 35.06 -17.02
CA LEU A 248 -26.57 35.94 -18.19
C LEU A 248 -27.54 35.49 -19.29
N MET A 249 -27.70 34.20 -19.54
CA MET A 249 -28.71 33.71 -20.50
C MET A 249 -30.13 34.15 -20.10
N LEU A 250 -30.50 33.98 -18.83
CA LEU A 250 -31.81 34.40 -18.32
C LEU A 250 -32.00 35.92 -18.39
N ALA A 251 -30.97 36.69 -18.04
CA ALA A 251 -30.99 38.15 -18.14
C ALA A 251 -31.13 38.62 -19.61
N GLY A 252 -30.44 37.96 -20.55
CA GLY A 252 -30.53 38.22 -21.98
C GLY A 252 -31.93 37.98 -22.54
N ILE A 253 -32.58 36.86 -22.15
CA ILE A 253 -33.97 36.54 -22.53
C ILE A 253 -34.93 37.61 -21.97
N ALA A 254 -34.78 38.00 -20.71
CA ALA A 254 -35.63 39.01 -20.08
C ALA A 254 -35.51 40.38 -20.76
N LEU A 255 -34.27 40.82 -21.07
CA LEU A 255 -34.01 42.07 -21.78
C LEU A 255 -34.57 42.06 -23.21
N PHE A 256 -34.42 40.93 -23.90
CA PHE A 256 -34.96 40.75 -25.25
C PHE A 256 -36.50 40.82 -25.25
N ALA A 257 -37.14 40.06 -24.36
CA ALA A 257 -38.60 40.04 -24.22
C ALA A 257 -39.16 41.41 -23.82
N TYR A 258 -38.49 42.11 -22.89
CA TYR A 258 -38.86 43.47 -22.50
C TYR A 258 -38.74 44.45 -23.67
N GLY A 259 -37.66 44.35 -24.46
CA GLY A 259 -37.48 45.15 -25.68
C GLY A 259 -38.44 44.79 -26.82
N MET A 260 -39.13 43.64 -26.79
CA MET A 260 -40.21 43.30 -27.72
C MET A 260 -41.57 43.86 -27.30
N LYS A 261 -41.80 44.03 -25.99
CA LYS A 261 -43.05 44.51 -25.42
C LYS A 261 -43.21 46.04 -25.52
N PHE A 262 -42.10 46.77 -25.58
CA PHE A 262 -42.01 48.23 -25.72
C PHE A 262 -41.24 48.62 -26.98
#